data_AF-A0A3E0TQE4-F1
#
_entry.id   AF-A0A3E0TQE4-F1
#
_cell.length_a   1.000
_cell.length_b   1.000
_cell.length_c   1.000
_cell.angle_alpha   90.00
_cell.angle_beta   90.00
_cell.angle_gamma   90.00
#
_symmetry.space_group_name_H-M   'P 1'
#
loop_
_entity.id
_entity.type
_entity.pdbx_description
1 polymer ?
#
loop_
_entity_poly.entity_id
_entity_poly.type
_entity_poly.pdbx_seq_one_letter_code
_entity_poly.pdbx_strand_id
1 'polypeptide(L)'
;MAQTNGELYRAIHVESPEFEQLDSVAACRKGATSNGLLHARASGEIAIGADGLQLIEAADVNLERSADDAPWYVLTDGGTSMHDVPGWFGYTTWNYFHVPKGTQYCAETLFIKRDKKRKWNRHKTAQGRHYTIRPKIRMRLDAYFGALDNLARAAIVRSIELKQPVRLNSANESEPASSTSKDETSG
;
A
#
# COMPACT_ATOMS: atom_id res chain seq x y z
N MET A 1 13.20 -13.13 -9.63
CA MET A 1 11.91 -12.41 -9.54
C MET A 1 10.89 -13.31 -8.87
N ALA A 2 10.01 -12.75 -8.03
CA ALA A 2 8.88 -13.48 -7.41
C ALA A 2 7.55 -12.80 -7.78
N GLN A 3 6.43 -13.41 -7.40
CA GLN A 3 5.08 -12.92 -7.68
C GLN A 3 4.21 -12.88 -6.42
N THR A 4 3.24 -11.96 -6.38
CA THR A 4 2.20 -11.94 -5.35
C THR A 4 1.29 -13.17 -5.47
N ASN A 5 0.97 -13.82 -4.35
CA ASN A 5 0.18 -15.05 -4.32
C ASN A 5 -1.35 -14.81 -4.26
N GLY A 6 -1.77 -13.56 -4.09
CA GLY A 6 -3.18 -13.17 -4.00
C GLY A 6 -3.36 -11.68 -4.25
N GLU A 7 -4.62 -11.25 -4.29
CA GLU A 7 -4.99 -9.85 -4.35
C GLU A 7 -4.56 -9.14 -3.07
N LEU A 8 -3.96 -7.96 -3.20
CA LEU A 8 -3.57 -7.12 -2.06
C LEU A 8 -4.06 -5.70 -2.26
N TYR A 9 -4.41 -5.04 -1.16
CA TYR A 9 -4.95 -3.69 -1.14
C TYR A 9 -4.19 -2.86 -0.11
N ARG A 10 -3.57 -1.76 -0.57
CA ARG A 10 -2.95 -0.74 0.28
C ARG A 10 -3.98 0.32 0.60
N ALA A 11 -4.32 0.47 1.88
CA ALA A 11 -5.13 1.58 2.33
C ALA A 11 -4.30 2.87 2.38
N ILE A 12 -4.83 3.95 1.84
CA ILE A 12 -4.22 5.27 1.76
C ILE A 12 -5.23 6.27 2.35
N HIS A 13 -4.84 7.00 3.38
CA HIS A 13 -5.70 8.02 3.98
C HIS A 13 -5.78 9.25 3.07
N VAL A 14 -6.96 9.84 2.91
CA VAL A 14 -7.16 11.04 2.06
C VAL A 14 -6.39 12.27 2.55
N GLU A 15 -6.07 12.33 3.84
CA GLU A 15 -5.25 13.40 4.42
C GLU A 15 -3.77 13.02 4.52
N SER A 16 -3.35 11.86 3.98
CA SER A 16 -1.93 11.56 3.92
C SER A 16 -1.23 12.61 3.05
N PRO A 17 -0.06 13.14 3.44
CA PRO A 17 0.73 14.02 2.58
C PRO A 17 1.03 13.39 1.21
N GLU A 18 1.03 12.06 1.15
CA GLU A 18 1.20 11.27 -0.06
C GLU A 18 -0.04 11.38 -0.97
N PHE A 19 -1.24 11.61 -0.44
CA PHE A 19 -2.51 11.54 -1.16
C PHE A 19 -2.62 12.58 -2.28
N GLU A 20 -2.22 13.83 -2.05
CA GLU A 20 -2.25 14.89 -3.08
C GLU A 20 -1.34 14.56 -4.28
N GLN A 21 -0.30 13.74 -4.08
CA GLN A 21 0.60 13.27 -5.14
C GLN A 21 0.00 12.08 -5.93
N LEU A 22 -0.93 11.34 -5.30
CA LEU A 22 -1.52 10.09 -5.79
C LEU A 22 -2.77 10.28 -6.65
N ASP A 23 -3.46 11.41 -6.54
CA ASP A 23 -4.59 11.79 -7.42
C ASP A 23 -4.19 11.84 -8.91
N SER A 24 -2.89 11.93 -9.18
CA SER A 24 -2.34 11.83 -10.53
C SER A 24 -2.51 10.42 -11.12
N VAL A 25 -2.41 9.35 -10.32
CA VAL A 25 -2.40 7.93 -10.79
C VAL A 25 -3.79 7.42 -11.16
N ALA A 26 -4.82 7.83 -10.41
CA ALA A 26 -6.20 7.38 -10.63
C ALA A 26 -6.89 8.08 -11.82
N ALA A 27 -6.35 9.21 -12.30
CA ALA A 27 -7.08 10.11 -13.20
C ALA A 27 -6.73 9.98 -14.70
N CYS A 28 -5.85 9.06 -15.12
CA CYS A 28 -5.28 9.07 -16.49
C CYS A 28 -4.80 10.47 -16.91
N ARG A 29 -4.39 11.31 -15.95
CA ARG A 29 -3.91 12.67 -16.21
C ARG A 29 -2.41 12.60 -16.47
N LYS A 30 -1.96 13.46 -17.39
CA LYS A 30 -0.54 13.72 -17.66
C LYS A 30 0.13 14.11 -16.32
N GLY A 31 0.92 13.21 -15.73
CA GLY A 31 1.57 13.42 -14.42
C GLY A 31 1.39 12.31 -13.39
N ALA A 32 0.62 11.25 -13.67
CA ALA A 32 0.50 10.05 -12.82
C ALA A 32 1.86 9.48 -12.38
N THR A 33 2.26 9.63 -11.12
CA THR A 33 3.45 8.96 -10.60
C THR A 33 3.07 7.79 -9.71
N SER A 34 3.47 6.57 -10.07
CA SER A 34 3.39 5.38 -9.20
C SER A 34 4.14 5.50 -7.88
N ASN A 35 4.92 6.58 -7.72
CA ASN A 35 5.79 6.81 -6.59
C ASN A 35 4.93 7.07 -5.33
N GLY A 36 5.33 6.50 -4.20
CA GLY A 36 4.65 6.76 -2.92
C GLY A 36 3.46 5.84 -2.62
N LEU A 37 2.85 5.19 -3.62
CA LEU A 37 1.64 4.36 -3.45
C LEU A 37 1.79 3.24 -2.42
N LEU A 38 3.00 2.72 -2.28
CA LEU A 38 3.33 1.63 -1.38
C LEU A 38 4.34 2.05 -0.31
N HIS A 39 4.67 3.34 -0.17
CA HIS A 39 5.63 3.77 0.83
C HIS A 39 5.10 3.49 2.23
N ALA A 40 6.01 2.99 3.07
CA ALA A 40 5.78 2.87 4.49
C ALA A 40 6.05 4.23 5.14
N ARG A 41 5.30 4.60 6.18
CA ARG A 41 5.60 5.81 6.94
C ARG A 41 7.02 5.73 7.51
N ALA A 42 7.88 6.66 7.11
CA ALA A 42 9.29 6.73 7.49
C ALA A 42 9.61 7.96 8.37
N SER A 43 8.58 8.55 8.98
CA SER A 43 8.67 9.73 9.84
C SER A 43 8.11 9.43 11.22
N GLY A 44 8.73 10.02 12.25
CA GLY A 44 8.34 9.87 13.64
C GLY A 44 9.29 10.61 14.56
N GLU A 45 9.26 10.29 15.84
CA GLU A 45 10.15 10.88 16.83
C GLU A 45 11.54 10.23 16.75
N ILE A 46 12.60 11.04 16.85
CA ILE A 46 13.98 10.54 16.81
C ILE A 46 14.44 10.26 18.24
N ALA A 47 14.74 9.01 18.54
CA ALA A 47 15.43 8.59 19.76
C ALA A 47 16.92 8.46 19.50
N ILE A 48 17.76 8.90 20.45
CA ILE A 48 19.23 8.81 20.36
C ILE A 48 19.72 7.78 21.39
N GLY A 49 20.36 6.73 20.91
CA GLY A 49 20.98 5.68 21.73
C GLY A 49 22.27 6.14 22.40
N ALA A 50 22.69 5.43 23.44
CA ALA A 50 23.95 5.71 24.16
C ALA A 50 25.20 5.50 23.29
N ASP A 51 25.07 4.79 22.17
CA ASP A 51 26.08 4.57 21.14
C ASP A 51 26.07 5.63 20.03
N GLY A 52 25.19 6.64 20.13
CA GLY A 52 25.01 7.69 19.14
C GLY A 52 24.15 7.28 17.93
N LEU A 53 23.61 6.05 17.90
CA LEU A 53 22.66 5.65 16.87
C LEU A 53 21.34 6.39 17.05
N GLN A 54 20.82 6.92 15.96
CA GLN A 54 19.51 7.56 15.94
C GLN A 54 18.48 6.58 15.39
N LEU A 55 17.35 6.43 16.08
CA LEU A 55 16.24 5.56 15.71
C LEU A 55 14.97 6.39 15.52
N ILE A 56 14.12 6.03 14.55
CA ILE A 56 12.80 6.63 14.42
C ILE A 56 11.75 5.73 15.06
N GLU A 57 11.05 6.26 16.06
CA GLU A 57 9.92 5.62 16.71
C GLU A 57 8.60 5.94 16.00
N ALA A 58 7.59 5.09 16.18
CA ALA A 58 6.27 5.20 15.55
C ALA A 58 6.24 5.20 14.00
N ALA A 59 7.36 4.96 13.33
CA ALA A 59 7.37 4.69 11.89
C ALA A 59 6.77 3.29 11.59
N ASP A 60 6.31 3.09 10.35
CA ASP A 60 5.89 1.77 9.87
C ASP A 60 7.11 0.83 9.72
N VAL A 61 8.30 1.41 9.56
CA VAL A 61 9.59 0.72 9.43
C VAL A 61 10.57 1.21 10.48
N ASN A 62 11.43 0.32 10.96
CA ASN A 62 12.52 0.73 11.85
C ASN A 62 13.65 1.36 11.02
N LEU A 63 14.03 2.58 11.40
CA LEU A 63 15.05 3.36 10.72
C LEU A 63 16.22 3.62 11.65
N GLU A 64 17.44 3.55 11.12
CA GLU A 64 18.65 3.93 11.85
C GLU A 64 19.56 4.82 11.00
N ARG A 65 20.31 5.71 11.68
CA ARG A 65 21.47 6.40 11.10
C ARG A 65 22.53 6.62 12.17
N SER A 66 23.78 6.75 11.75
CA SER A 66 24.95 6.91 12.63
C SER A 66 25.29 8.35 12.99
N ALA A 67 24.74 9.34 12.26
CA ALA A 67 24.96 10.76 12.45
C ALA A 67 23.89 11.56 11.70
N ASP A 68 23.73 12.86 11.97
CA ASP A 68 22.70 13.69 11.33
C ASP A 68 22.83 13.76 9.80
N ASP A 69 24.06 13.84 9.29
CA ASP A 69 24.32 13.89 7.84
C ASP A 69 24.40 12.50 7.19
N ALA A 70 24.28 11.42 7.97
CA ALA A 70 24.32 10.06 7.46
C ALA A 70 22.96 9.66 6.85
N PRO A 71 22.95 8.84 5.78
CA PRO A 71 21.70 8.37 5.20
C PRO A 71 20.96 7.45 6.18
N TRP A 72 19.62 7.53 6.15
CA TRP A 72 18.76 6.58 6.86
C TRP A 72 18.82 5.19 6.23
N TYR A 73 18.92 4.17 7.07
CA TYR A 73 18.82 2.77 6.70
C TYR A 73 17.55 2.16 7.28
N VAL A 74 16.86 1.39 6.45
CA VAL A 74 15.69 0.60 6.82
C VAL A 74 16.14 -0.77 7.31
N LEU A 75 15.71 -1.13 8.52
CA LEU A 75 15.93 -2.45 9.09
C LEU A 75 14.87 -3.43 8.60
N THR A 76 15.10 -4.73 8.84
CA THR A 76 14.25 -5.82 8.31
C THR A 76 12.92 -6.02 9.03
N ASP A 77 12.61 -5.20 10.03
CA ASP A 77 11.34 -5.23 10.75
C ASP A 77 10.51 -3.97 10.48
N GLY A 78 9.18 -4.13 10.60
CA GLY A 78 8.22 -3.17 10.04
C GLY A 78 8.05 -3.31 8.52
N GLY A 79 7.22 -2.47 7.92
CA GLY A 79 6.98 -2.40 6.48
C GLY A 79 5.58 -1.91 6.11
N THR A 80 5.31 -1.85 4.81
CA THR A 80 4.03 -1.38 4.28
C THR A 80 2.90 -2.37 4.57
N SER A 81 1.88 -1.90 5.30
CA SER A 81 0.66 -2.68 5.61
C SER A 81 -0.26 -2.81 4.41
N MET A 82 -0.72 -4.05 4.16
CA MET A 82 -1.63 -4.45 3.08
C MET A 82 -2.70 -5.41 3.63
N HIS A 83 -3.84 -5.50 2.94
CA HIS A 83 -4.89 -6.49 3.24
C HIS A 83 -5.29 -7.26 1.97
N ASP A 84 -5.80 -8.49 2.09
CA ASP A 84 -6.35 -9.24 0.95
C ASP A 84 -7.81 -8.92 0.62
N VAL A 85 -8.37 -7.91 1.29
CA VAL A 85 -9.70 -7.37 1.04
C VAL A 85 -9.62 -5.83 0.98
N PRO A 86 -10.38 -5.17 0.10
CA PRO A 86 -10.51 -3.73 0.13
C PRO A 86 -11.45 -3.31 1.29
N GLY A 87 -11.52 -2.01 1.59
CA GLY A 87 -12.46 -1.49 2.58
C GLY A 87 -12.14 -1.84 4.04
N TRP A 88 -10.91 -2.30 4.34
CA TRP A 88 -10.52 -2.69 5.70
C TRP A 88 -10.74 -1.58 6.74
N PHE A 89 -10.53 -0.32 6.36
CA PHE A 89 -10.77 0.88 7.18
C PHE A 89 -12.03 1.65 6.77
N GLY A 90 -12.92 1.06 5.96
CA GLY A 90 -14.02 1.76 5.30
C GLY A 90 -13.55 2.57 4.09
N TYR A 91 -14.44 3.34 3.48
CA TYR A 91 -14.14 4.13 2.27
C TYR A 91 -14.34 5.65 2.44
N THR A 92 -14.79 6.11 3.61
CA THR A 92 -15.09 7.53 3.86
C THR A 92 -13.85 8.41 3.77
N THR A 93 -12.75 8.00 4.40
CA THR A 93 -11.47 8.73 4.43
C THR A 93 -10.30 7.89 3.94
N TRP A 94 -10.59 6.73 3.33
CA TRP A 94 -9.60 5.76 2.91
C TRP A 94 -9.84 5.34 1.46
N ASN A 95 -8.77 5.39 0.69
CA ASN A 95 -8.68 4.87 -0.67
C ASN A 95 -7.84 3.60 -0.70
N TYR A 96 -8.06 2.75 -1.70
CA TYR A 96 -7.35 1.47 -1.80
C TYR A 96 -6.62 1.35 -3.12
N PHE A 97 -5.30 1.28 -3.06
CA PHE A 97 -4.48 0.89 -4.21
C PHE A 97 -4.44 -0.63 -4.32
N HIS A 98 -4.84 -1.13 -5.48
CA HIS A 98 -4.93 -2.56 -5.77
C HIS A 98 -3.62 -3.08 -6.36
N VAL A 99 -3.11 -4.16 -5.76
CA VAL A 99 -1.96 -4.94 -6.25
C VAL A 99 -2.48 -6.31 -6.67
N PRO A 100 -2.64 -6.57 -7.98
CA PRO A 100 -3.22 -7.82 -8.46
C PRO A 100 -2.39 -9.04 -8.07
N LYS A 101 -3.04 -10.21 -7.99
CA LYS A 101 -2.33 -11.49 -7.96
C LYS A 101 -1.42 -11.66 -9.18
N GLY A 102 -0.23 -12.20 -8.96
CA GLY A 102 0.78 -12.42 -10.00
C GLY A 102 1.66 -11.20 -10.29
N THR A 103 1.48 -10.09 -9.55
CA THR A 103 2.34 -8.90 -9.67
C THR A 103 3.79 -9.26 -9.32
N GLN A 104 4.73 -8.90 -10.20
CA GLN A 104 6.14 -9.22 -10.04
C GLN A 104 6.84 -8.29 -9.04
N TYR A 105 7.78 -8.83 -8.27
CA TYR A 105 8.68 -8.05 -7.42
C TYR A 105 10.06 -8.72 -7.28
N CYS A 106 11.05 -7.93 -6.85
CA CYS A 106 12.39 -8.42 -6.58
C CYS A 106 12.46 -9.08 -5.19
N ALA A 107 12.52 -10.41 -5.18
CA ALA A 107 12.64 -11.20 -3.94
C ALA A 107 14.01 -11.10 -3.26
N GLU A 108 14.98 -10.42 -3.86
CA GLU A 108 16.27 -10.12 -3.20
C GLU A 108 16.19 -8.85 -2.35
N THR A 109 15.27 -7.93 -2.66
CA THR A 109 15.12 -6.67 -1.91
C THR A 109 13.91 -6.69 -1.00
N LEU A 110 12.79 -7.29 -1.42
CA LEU A 110 11.53 -7.29 -0.69
C LEU A 110 11.06 -8.71 -0.34
N PHE A 111 10.34 -8.82 0.77
CA PHE A 111 9.54 -10.00 1.06
C PHE A 111 8.13 -9.58 1.53
N ILE A 112 7.13 -10.36 1.15
CA ILE A 112 5.73 -10.12 1.53
C ILE A 112 5.34 -11.12 2.61
N LYS A 113 5.31 -10.67 3.86
CA LYS A 113 4.89 -11.47 5.02
C LYS A 113 3.37 -11.56 5.06
N ARG A 114 2.82 -12.75 5.30
CA ARG A 114 1.38 -12.97 5.51
C ARG A 114 1.10 -13.36 6.96
N ASP A 115 0.11 -12.74 7.59
CA ASP A 115 -0.37 -13.17 8.90
C ASP A 115 -1.04 -14.56 8.84
N LYS A 116 -0.84 -15.36 9.90
CA LYS A 116 -1.35 -16.74 9.97
C LYS A 116 -2.88 -16.80 9.95
N LYS A 117 -3.55 -15.88 10.65
CA LYS A 117 -5.01 -15.89 10.88
C LYS A 117 -5.71 -14.80 10.08
N ARG A 118 -6.92 -15.10 9.60
CA ARG A 118 -7.88 -14.07 9.19
C ARG A 118 -8.34 -13.32 10.43
N LYS A 119 -8.56 -12.01 10.28
CA LYS A 119 -9.05 -11.12 11.34
C LYS A 119 -10.24 -10.34 10.80
N TRP A 120 -11.12 -9.93 11.70
CA TRP A 120 -12.09 -8.88 11.42
C TRP A 120 -11.42 -7.52 11.65
N ASN A 121 -11.80 -6.52 10.86
CA ASN A 121 -11.43 -5.14 11.17
C ASN A 121 -12.13 -4.67 12.46
N ARG A 122 -11.71 -3.52 13.00
CA ARG A 122 -12.22 -2.97 14.27
C ARG A 122 -13.75 -2.85 14.31
N HIS A 123 -14.36 -2.50 13.19
CA HIS A 123 -15.80 -2.27 13.05
C HIS A 123 -16.58 -3.53 12.64
N LYS A 124 -15.91 -4.69 12.48
CA LYS A 124 -16.51 -5.96 12.03
C LYS A 124 -17.27 -5.86 10.69
N THR A 125 -16.83 -4.99 9.79
CA THR A 125 -17.42 -4.81 8.45
C THR A 125 -16.66 -5.56 7.36
N ALA A 126 -15.40 -5.93 7.60
CA ALA A 126 -14.57 -6.67 6.66
C ALA A 126 -13.76 -7.77 7.38
N GLN A 127 -13.61 -8.93 6.72
CA GLN A 127 -12.79 -10.05 7.21
C GLN A 127 -11.75 -10.47 6.18
N GLY A 128 -10.48 -10.45 6.57
CA GLY A 128 -9.34 -10.66 5.66
C GLY A 128 -8.06 -11.02 6.39
N ARG A 129 -6.96 -11.15 5.66
CA ARG A 129 -5.62 -11.34 6.19
C ARG A 129 -4.80 -10.06 6.01
N HIS A 130 -4.00 -9.76 7.01
CA HIS A 130 -2.98 -8.73 6.94
C HIS A 130 -1.71 -9.26 6.28
N TYR A 131 -1.08 -8.43 5.47
CA TYR A 131 0.21 -8.66 4.86
C TYR A 131 1.11 -7.46 5.12
N THR A 132 2.42 -7.69 5.13
CA THR A 132 3.42 -6.63 5.27
C THR A 132 4.49 -6.77 4.20
N ILE A 133 4.71 -5.72 3.42
CA ILE A 133 5.83 -5.65 2.46
C ILE A 133 7.04 -5.12 3.22
N ARG A 134 8.07 -5.95 3.37
CA ARG A 134 9.23 -5.68 4.22
C ARG A 134 10.52 -5.70 3.40
N PRO A 135 11.56 -4.95 3.81
CA PRO A 135 12.89 -5.12 3.24
C PRO A 135 13.48 -6.46 3.70
N LYS A 136 14.03 -7.24 2.77
CA LYS A 136 14.66 -8.54 3.06
C LYS A 136 16.03 -8.41 3.71
N ILE A 137 16.73 -7.32 3.40
CA ILE A 137 18.04 -6.97 3.92
C ILE A 137 18.03 -5.50 4.36
N ARG A 138 18.94 -5.14 5.26
CA ARG A 138 19.21 -3.74 5.60
C ARG A 138 19.60 -2.97 4.34
N MET A 139 18.94 -1.85 4.08
CA MET A 139 19.20 -1.03 2.89
C MET A 139 18.91 0.45 3.14
N ARG A 140 19.43 1.33 2.29
CA ARG A 140 19.13 2.76 2.38
C ARG A 140 17.63 3.02 2.14
N LEU A 141 17.10 4.05 2.79
CA LEU A 141 15.67 4.42 2.69
C LEU A 141 15.23 4.66 1.24
N ASP A 142 16.04 5.37 0.45
CA ASP A 142 15.79 5.62 -0.96
C ASP A 142 15.75 4.33 -1.80
N ALA A 143 16.64 3.38 -1.52
CA ALA A 143 16.64 2.08 -2.18
C ALA A 143 15.39 1.24 -1.83
N TYR A 144 14.95 1.29 -0.57
CA TYR A 144 13.72 0.64 -0.14
C TYR A 144 12.50 1.24 -0.86
N PHE A 145 12.38 2.57 -0.87
CA PHE A 145 11.31 3.27 -1.57
C PHE A 145 11.33 3.03 -3.09
N GLY A 146 12.51 3.02 -3.71
CA GLY A 146 12.64 2.64 -5.12
C GLY A 146 12.18 1.22 -5.42
N ALA A 147 12.41 0.27 -4.50
CA ALA A 147 11.90 -1.09 -4.64
C ALA A 147 10.36 -1.16 -4.53
N LEU A 148 9.75 -0.37 -3.64
CA LEU A 148 8.30 -0.24 -3.50
C LEU A 148 7.67 0.42 -4.73
N ASP A 149 8.31 1.45 -5.28
CA ASP A 149 7.85 2.13 -6.50
C ASP A 149 7.87 1.18 -7.70
N ASN A 150 8.90 0.32 -7.80
CA ASN A 150 8.96 -0.70 -8.84
C ASN A 150 7.86 -1.75 -8.70
N LEU A 151 7.51 -2.14 -7.47
CA LEU A 151 6.36 -3.01 -7.22
C LEU A 151 5.04 -2.31 -7.58
N ALA A 152 4.87 -1.02 -7.26
CA ALA A 152 3.69 -0.26 -7.64
C ALA A 152 3.55 -0.15 -9.17
N ARG A 153 4.65 0.11 -9.89
CA ARG A 153 4.68 0.07 -11.36
C ARG A 153 4.30 -1.31 -11.92
N ALA A 154 4.84 -2.38 -11.35
CA ALA A 154 4.51 -3.75 -11.75
C ALA A 154 3.03 -4.07 -11.52
N ALA A 155 2.43 -3.56 -10.44
CA ALA A 155 1.00 -3.73 -10.17
C ALA A 155 0.14 -3.03 -11.24
N ILE A 156 0.50 -1.80 -11.62
CA ILE A 156 -0.17 -1.05 -12.68
C ILE A 156 -0.11 -1.80 -14.02
N VAL A 157 1.09 -2.27 -14.41
CA VAL A 157 1.27 -3.07 -15.62
C VAL A 157 0.40 -4.31 -15.57
N ARG A 158 0.37 -5.01 -14.43
CA ARG A 158 -0.44 -6.21 -14.26
C ARG A 158 -1.94 -5.93 -14.37
N SER A 159 -2.44 -4.84 -13.81
CA SER A 159 -3.84 -4.44 -13.96
C SER A 159 -4.19 -4.19 -15.42
N ILE A 160 -3.31 -3.54 -16.20
CA ILE A 160 -3.51 -3.31 -17.64
C ILE A 160 -3.57 -4.64 -18.40
N GLU A 161 -2.66 -5.58 -18.14
CA GLU A 161 -2.68 -6.93 -18.73
C GLU A 161 -4.00 -7.67 -18.46
N LEU A 162 -4.55 -7.48 -17.25
CA LEU A 162 -5.81 -8.07 -16.82
C LEU A 162 -7.04 -7.28 -17.28
N LYS A 163 -6.86 -6.17 -18.01
CA LYS A 163 -7.93 -5.23 -18.39
C LYS A 163 -8.74 -4.72 -17.19
N GLN A 164 -8.08 -4.60 -16.04
CA GLN A 164 -8.65 -4.05 -14.81
C GLN A 164 -8.37 -2.56 -14.73
N PRO A 165 -9.32 -1.75 -14.24
CA PRO A 165 -9.09 -0.33 -14.06
C PRO A 165 -8.00 -0.12 -12.99
N VAL A 166 -7.00 0.71 -13.31
CA VAL A 166 -6.04 1.21 -12.33
C VAL A 166 -6.71 2.39 -11.63
N ARG A 167 -7.36 2.12 -10.51
CA ARG A 167 -8.06 3.14 -9.71
C ARG A 167 -7.73 3.00 -8.24
N LEU A 168 -7.79 4.13 -7.55
CA LEU A 168 -7.95 4.16 -6.11
C LEU A 168 -9.45 4.00 -5.82
N ASN A 169 -9.84 2.87 -5.23
CA ASN A 169 -11.25 2.66 -4.92
C ASN A 169 -11.67 3.60 -3.78
N SER A 170 -12.58 4.53 -4.07
CA SER A 170 -13.20 5.48 -3.13
C SER A 170 -14.67 5.12 -2.89
N ALA A 171 -15.29 5.70 -1.85
CA ALA A 171 -16.66 5.38 -1.40
C ALA A 171 -17.76 5.54 -2.47
N ASN A 172 -17.52 6.32 -3.53
CA ASN A 172 -18.56 6.71 -4.47
C ASN A 172 -18.80 5.70 -5.62
N GLU A 173 -18.06 4.59 -5.69
CA GLU A 173 -18.19 3.63 -6.80
C GLU A 173 -18.75 2.25 -6.39
N SER A 174 -19.16 2.05 -5.14
CA SER A 174 -19.73 0.78 -4.66
C SER A 174 -21.26 0.76 -4.57
N GLU A 175 -21.97 1.30 -5.56
CA GLU A 175 -23.36 0.91 -5.80
C GLU A 175 -23.41 -0.06 -6.99
N PRO A 176 -23.91 -1.30 -6.83
CA PRO A 176 -24.31 -2.07 -7.98
C PRO A 176 -25.47 -1.34 -8.65
N ALA A 177 -25.39 -1.13 -9.96
CA ALA A 177 -26.52 -0.66 -10.75
C ALA A 177 -27.71 -1.61 -10.49
N SER A 178 -28.65 -1.15 -9.67
CA SER A 178 -29.97 -1.74 -9.51
C SER A 178 -30.65 -1.63 -10.87
N SER A 179 -30.56 -2.70 -11.66
CA SER A 179 -31.37 -2.86 -12.86
C SER A 179 -32.81 -3.11 -12.43
N THR A 180 -33.54 -2.03 -12.15
CA THR A 180 -35.00 -2.05 -12.11
C THR A 180 -35.49 -2.07 -13.55
N SER A 181 -35.80 -3.26 -14.04
CA SER A 181 -36.59 -3.42 -15.26
C SER A 181 -37.88 -4.18 -14.94
N LYS A 182 -38.96 -3.72 -15.58
CA LYS A 182 -40.34 -4.20 -15.61
C LYS A 182 -41.23 -3.65 -14.49
N ASP A 183 -42.44 -3.18 -14.75
CA ASP A 183 -43.12 -2.69 -15.96
C ASP A 183 -44.43 -2.11 -15.39
N GLU A 184 -44.78 -0.88 -15.77
CA GLU A 184 -46.17 -0.42 -15.78
C GLU A 184 -46.91 -1.29 -16.83
N THR A 185 -48.20 -1.64 -16.78
CA THR A 185 -49.39 -0.96 -16.30
C THR A 185 -50.54 -1.98 -16.34
N SER A 186 -51.49 -1.88 -15.42
CA SER A 186 -52.81 -2.49 -15.56
C SER A 186 -53.63 -1.79 -16.66
N GLY A 187 -54.39 -2.56 -17.43
CA GLY A 187 -55.39 -2.10 -18.40
C GLY A 187 -55.99 -3.27 -19.18
#